data_AF-A0A355FAQ5-F1
#
_entry.id   AF-A0A355FAQ5-F1
#
_cell.length_a   1.000
_cell.length_b   1.000
_cell.length_c   1.000
_cell.angle_alpha   90.00
_cell.angle_beta   90.00
_cell.angle_gamma   90.00
#
_symmetry.space_group_name_H-M   'P 1'
#
loop_
_entity.id
_entity.type
_entity.pdbx_description
1 polymer ?
#
loop_
_entity_poly.entity_id
_entity_poly.type
_entity_poly.pdbx_seq_one_letter_code
_entity_poly.pdbx_strand_id
1 'polypeptide(L)'
;QAVTRVARRRANRLLVLGDARGGLTSVLPQAGAWDALPAPLRVTRLEELAATWEARPPRLLRPRVLAEDVHVLAVAEVAWIASLPGTQSLRAGLLDADGETIVLHKPWRAVAPRALDALAAALSGTWGPVRCISGEIRRHLGGFEIAPLALACDRLVVPDLETGAFEAPRLAT
;
A
#
# COMPACT_ATOMS: atom_id res chain seq x y z
N GLN A 1 -4.79 11.24 7.47
CA GLN A 1 -3.74 11.42 8.50
C GLN A 1 -4.40 11.51 9.87
N ALA A 2 -3.97 10.70 10.84
CA ALA A 2 -4.42 10.85 12.22
C ALA A 2 -3.51 11.83 12.98
N VAL A 3 -4.09 12.74 13.75
CA VAL A 3 -3.39 13.67 14.63
C VAL A 3 -3.94 13.45 16.04
N THR A 4 -3.05 13.23 17.00
CA THR A 4 -3.43 12.98 18.39
C THR A 4 -2.62 13.84 19.34
N ARG A 5 -3.28 14.41 20.35
CA ARG A 5 -2.61 15.24 21.36
C ARG A 5 -1.84 14.39 22.39
N VAL A 6 -2.33 13.19 22.69
CA VAL A 6 -1.76 12.33 23.73
C VAL A 6 -1.48 10.96 23.13
N ALA A 7 -0.20 10.64 22.94
CA ALA A 7 0.22 9.30 22.55
C ALA A 7 1.52 8.92 23.24
N ARG A 8 1.67 7.64 23.54
CA ARG A 8 2.89 7.06 24.09
C ARG A 8 3.38 5.94 23.18
N ARG A 9 4.66 6.02 22.78
CA ARG A 9 5.34 4.93 22.10
C ARG A 9 6.00 4.03 23.13
N ARG A 10 5.71 2.72 23.06
CA ARG A 10 6.39 1.71 23.87
C ARG A 10 7.70 1.28 23.22
N ALA A 11 8.59 0.65 23.99
CA ALA A 11 9.88 0.15 23.49
C ALA A 11 9.71 -0.91 22.37
N ASN A 12 8.61 -1.67 22.39
CA ASN A 12 8.22 -2.60 21.33
C ASN A 12 7.59 -1.89 20.10
N ARG A 13 7.71 -0.57 19.99
CA ARG A 13 7.18 0.29 18.92
C ARG A 13 5.66 0.38 18.85
N LEU A 14 4.93 -0.21 19.81
CA LEU A 14 3.47 -0.03 19.90
C LEU A 14 3.15 1.43 20.21
N LEU A 15 2.26 2.02 19.41
CA LEU A 15 1.70 3.34 19.67
C LEU A 15 0.42 3.17 20.47
N VAL A 16 0.41 3.71 21.69
CA VAL A 16 -0.80 3.79 22.52
C VAL A 16 -1.34 5.21 22.41
N LEU A 17 -2.54 5.34 21.85
CA LEU A 17 -3.28 6.60 21.84
C LEU A 17 -3.93 6.76 23.22
N GLY A 18 -3.72 7.92 23.86
CA GLY A 18 -4.19 8.18 25.21
C GLY A 18 -5.65 8.60 25.22
N ASP A 19 -6.44 7.98 26.09
CA ASP A 19 -7.86 8.28 26.35
C ASP A 19 -8.05 9.21 27.59
N ALA A 20 -6.97 9.85 28.04
CA ALA A 20 -7.03 10.76 29.20
C ALA A 20 -7.91 12.00 28.89
N ARG A 21 -8.47 12.64 29.92
CA ARG A 21 -9.24 13.91 29.77
C ARG A 21 -8.42 14.91 28.94
N GLY A 22 -8.89 15.23 27.72
CA GLY A 22 -8.19 16.09 26.77
C GLY A 22 -7.50 15.37 25.60
N GLY A 23 -7.59 14.04 25.52
CA GLY A 23 -7.20 13.19 24.39
C GLY A 23 -8.06 13.48 23.17
N LEU A 24 -7.68 14.51 22.40
CA LEU A 24 -8.25 14.75 21.08
C LEU A 24 -7.43 13.99 20.04
N THR A 25 -8.08 13.02 19.41
CA THR A 25 -7.60 12.35 18.19
C THR A 25 -8.53 12.74 17.05
N SER A 26 -8.00 13.36 16.02
CA SER A 26 -8.73 13.72 14.81
C SER A 26 -8.12 13.04 13.59
N VAL A 27 -8.94 12.84 12.56
CA VAL A 27 -8.48 12.35 11.25
C VAL A 27 -8.67 13.47 10.24
N LEU A 28 -7.56 13.91 9.64
CA LEU A 28 -7.54 14.89 8.57
C LEU A 28 -7.40 14.20 7.22
N PRO A 29 -7.99 14.75 6.14
CA PRO A 29 -7.67 14.33 4.78
C PRO A 29 -6.16 14.43 4.53
N GLN A 30 -5.61 13.52 3.72
CA GLN A 30 -4.19 13.52 3.37
C GLN A 30 -4.07 13.57 1.85
N ALA A 31 -3.19 14.44 1.34
CA ALA A 31 -2.97 14.65 -0.09
C ALA A 31 -1.95 13.66 -0.72
N GLY A 32 -1.53 12.62 0.02
CA GLY A 32 -0.56 11.65 -0.48
C GLY A 32 0.85 12.19 -0.70
N ALA A 33 1.25 13.27 0.00
CA ALA A 33 2.59 13.87 -0.09
C ALA A 33 3.66 13.00 0.60
N TRP A 34 3.96 11.84 0.00
CA TRP A 34 4.87 10.84 0.55
C TRP A 34 6.31 10.96 0.07
N ASP A 35 6.60 11.93 -0.79
CA ASP A 35 7.94 12.12 -1.36
C ASP A 35 9.01 12.47 -0.32
N ALA A 36 8.62 13.10 0.78
CA ALA A 36 9.52 13.46 1.88
C ALA A 36 9.72 12.34 2.92
N LEU A 37 9.13 11.16 2.73
CA LEU A 37 9.34 10.04 3.65
C LEU A 37 10.79 9.56 3.63
N PRO A 38 11.41 9.30 4.79
CA PRO A 38 12.79 8.86 4.86
C PRO A 38 12.94 7.38 4.46
N ALA A 39 14.14 6.98 4.06
CA ALA A 39 14.49 5.57 3.98
C ALA A 39 14.42 4.92 5.39
N PRO A 40 14.03 3.63 5.50
CA PRO A 40 13.60 2.74 4.43
C PRO A 40 12.08 2.80 4.14
N LEU A 41 11.34 3.76 4.70
CA LEU A 41 9.89 3.85 4.52
C LEU A 41 9.52 4.16 3.07
N ARG A 42 10.27 5.06 2.41
CA ARG A 42 10.16 5.29 0.98
C ARG A 42 11.14 4.39 0.23
N VAL A 43 10.64 3.64 -0.74
CA VAL A 43 11.40 2.79 -1.64
C VAL A 43 11.33 3.39 -3.03
N THR A 44 12.46 3.88 -3.52
CA THR A 44 12.59 4.41 -4.90
C THR A 44 13.25 3.42 -5.85
N ARG A 45 14.06 2.51 -5.31
CA ARG A 45 14.77 1.46 -6.02
C ARG A 45 14.59 0.13 -5.31
N LEU A 46 14.17 -0.89 -6.03
CA LEU A 46 13.95 -2.25 -5.53
C LEU A 46 15.28 -2.96 -5.24
N GLU A 47 16.35 -2.61 -5.97
CA GLU A 47 17.71 -3.10 -5.68
C GLU A 47 18.21 -2.69 -4.29
N GLU A 48 18.00 -1.44 -3.88
CA GLU A 48 18.37 -0.94 -2.55
C GLU A 48 17.56 -1.65 -1.45
N LEU A 49 16.28 -1.93 -1.72
CA LEU A 49 15.42 -2.71 -0.83
C LEU A 49 15.93 -4.16 -0.74
N ALA A 50 16.29 -4.77 -1.85
CA ALA A 50 16.84 -6.13 -1.93
C ALA A 50 18.12 -6.27 -1.10
N ALA A 51 19.08 -5.36 -1.29
CA ALA A 51 20.33 -5.32 -0.53
C ALA A 51 20.07 -5.16 0.98
N THR A 52 19.13 -4.28 1.35
CA THR A 52 18.73 -4.10 2.75
C THR A 52 18.17 -5.38 3.35
N TRP A 53 17.37 -6.15 2.58
CA TRP A 53 16.76 -7.39 3.05
C TRP A 53 17.73 -8.56 3.12
N GLU A 54 18.71 -8.64 2.22
CA GLU A 54 19.77 -9.64 2.24
C GLU A 54 20.69 -9.47 3.45
N ALA A 55 20.90 -8.23 3.90
CA ALA A 55 21.64 -7.95 5.12
C ALA A 55 20.84 -8.24 6.42
N ARG A 56 19.53 -8.55 6.34
CA ARG A 56 18.72 -8.79 7.54
C ARG A 56 18.98 -10.18 8.12
N PRO A 57 18.99 -10.31 9.46
CA PRO A 57 18.95 -11.61 10.10
C PRO A 57 17.74 -12.44 9.62
N PRO A 58 17.84 -13.77 9.64
CA PRO A 58 16.70 -14.65 9.39
C PRO A 58 15.49 -14.24 10.21
N ARG A 59 14.28 -14.38 9.65
CA ARG A 59 13.03 -13.90 10.26
C ARG A 59 12.82 -14.41 11.69
N LEU A 60 13.34 -15.60 12.03
CA LEU A 60 13.28 -16.18 13.38
C LEU A 60 14.02 -15.35 14.43
N LEU A 61 15.07 -14.63 14.03
CA LEU A 61 15.91 -13.80 14.91
C LEU A 61 15.52 -12.31 14.89
N ARG A 62 14.57 -11.91 14.04
CA ARG A 62 14.13 -10.52 13.93
C ARG A 62 13.02 -10.20 14.94
N PRO A 63 13.01 -8.99 15.54
CA PRO A 63 11.89 -8.51 16.33
C PRO A 63 10.59 -8.53 15.51
N ARG A 64 9.48 -9.05 16.08
CA ARG A 64 8.18 -9.13 15.38
C ARG A 64 7.47 -7.79 15.36
N VAL A 65 7.94 -6.87 14.51
CA VAL A 65 7.32 -5.55 14.33
C VAL A 65 6.28 -5.64 13.21
N LEU A 66 5.01 -5.39 13.54
CA LEU A 66 3.87 -5.57 12.62
C LEU A 66 4.00 -4.78 11.31
N ALA A 67 4.64 -3.61 11.35
CA ALA A 67 4.79 -2.72 10.21
C ALA A 67 6.23 -2.70 9.65
N GLU A 68 7.06 -3.69 9.96
CA GLU A 68 8.45 -3.74 9.46
C GLU A 68 8.54 -3.79 7.93
N ASP A 69 7.58 -4.47 7.31
CA ASP A 69 7.55 -4.70 5.86
C ASP A 69 6.54 -3.78 5.15
N VAL A 70 6.04 -2.74 5.83
CA VAL A 70 5.17 -1.72 5.24
C VAL A 70 6.04 -0.58 4.69
N HIS A 71 5.92 -0.35 3.39
CA HIS A 71 6.71 0.64 2.66
C HIS A 71 5.81 1.49 1.74
N VAL A 72 6.36 2.59 1.27
CA VAL A 72 5.83 3.42 0.19
C VAL A 72 6.75 3.29 -1.01
N LEU A 73 6.30 2.58 -2.03
CA LEU A 73 6.99 2.46 -3.30
C LEU A 73 6.73 3.72 -4.15
N ALA A 74 7.79 4.36 -4.63
CA ALA A 74 7.69 5.33 -5.72
C ALA A 74 7.51 4.55 -7.03
N VAL A 75 6.45 4.86 -7.77
CA VAL A 75 6.10 4.17 -9.02
C VAL A 75 6.55 5.04 -10.18
N ALA A 76 7.44 4.52 -11.02
CA ALA A 76 7.81 5.16 -12.27
C ALA A 76 6.77 4.89 -13.35
N GLU A 77 6.29 3.65 -13.45
CA GLU A 77 5.33 3.23 -14.46
C GLU A 77 4.44 2.07 -13.97
N VAL A 78 3.20 2.05 -14.44
CA VAL A 78 2.32 0.88 -14.35
C VAL A 78 2.40 0.12 -15.67
N ALA A 79 3.22 -0.94 -15.72
CA ALA A 79 3.52 -1.68 -16.95
C ALA A 79 2.33 -2.50 -17.47
N TRP A 80 1.53 -3.09 -16.56
CA TRP A 80 0.36 -3.89 -16.92
C TRP A 80 -0.61 -3.99 -15.77
N ILE A 81 -1.88 -4.28 -16.08
CA ILE A 81 -2.97 -4.52 -15.13
C ILE A 81 -3.73 -5.76 -15.60
N ALA A 82 -3.99 -6.70 -14.69
CA ALA A 82 -4.70 -7.93 -14.97
C ALA A 82 -5.71 -8.25 -13.87
N SER A 83 -6.95 -8.52 -14.25
CA SER A 83 -7.91 -9.19 -13.38
C SER A 83 -7.75 -10.70 -13.54
N LEU A 84 -7.73 -11.42 -12.43
CA LEU A 84 -7.64 -12.87 -12.37
C LEU A 84 -8.95 -13.43 -11.81
N PRO A 85 -9.91 -13.83 -12.67
CA PRO A 85 -11.22 -14.30 -12.24
C PRO A 85 -11.14 -15.55 -11.35
N GLY A 86 -10.22 -16.47 -11.64
CA GLY A 86 -10.06 -17.73 -10.91
C GLY A 86 -9.65 -17.55 -9.44
N THR A 87 -8.86 -16.51 -9.15
CA THR A 87 -8.44 -16.16 -7.78
C THR A 87 -9.18 -14.96 -7.22
N GLN A 88 -10.15 -14.42 -7.98
CA GLN A 88 -10.86 -13.18 -7.68
C GLN A 88 -9.90 -12.09 -7.19
N SER A 89 -8.85 -11.81 -7.96
CA SER A 89 -7.83 -10.85 -7.57
C SER A 89 -7.43 -9.93 -8.72
N LEU A 90 -6.89 -8.77 -8.38
CA LEU A 90 -6.23 -7.87 -9.31
C LEU A 90 -4.73 -8.00 -9.11
N ARG A 91 -3.99 -8.09 -10.23
CA ARG A 91 -2.54 -7.98 -10.26
C ARG A 91 -2.12 -6.83 -11.18
N ALA A 92 -0.99 -6.21 -10.88
CA ALA A 92 -0.38 -5.22 -11.77
C ALA A 92 1.14 -5.31 -11.70
N GLY A 93 1.81 -4.95 -12.78
CA GLY A 93 3.26 -4.78 -12.82
C GLY A 93 3.59 -3.32 -12.62
N LEU A 94 4.43 -3.01 -11.64
CA LEU A 94 4.88 -1.67 -11.34
C LEU A 94 6.39 -1.60 -11.56
N LEU A 95 6.85 -0.57 -12.24
CA LEU A 95 8.28 -0.31 -12.43
C LEU A 95 8.74 0.74 -11.42
N ASP A 96 9.92 0.52 -10.87
CA ASP A 96 10.65 1.54 -10.11
C ASP A 96 11.46 2.47 -11.02
N ALA A 97 12.28 3.35 -10.44
CA ALA A 97 13.08 4.32 -11.19
C ALA A 97 14.12 3.69 -12.14
N ASP A 98 14.55 2.45 -11.88
CA ASP A 98 15.54 1.73 -12.68
C ASP A 98 14.90 0.73 -13.65
N GLY A 99 13.56 0.68 -13.69
CA GLY A 99 12.79 -0.25 -14.52
C GLY A 99 12.64 -1.65 -13.94
N GLU A 100 13.01 -1.87 -12.68
CA GLU A 100 12.83 -3.15 -12.00
C GLU A 100 11.35 -3.34 -11.64
N THR A 101 10.86 -4.57 -11.78
CA THR A 101 9.43 -4.85 -11.63
C THR A 101 9.10 -5.36 -10.23
N ILE A 102 8.07 -4.76 -9.63
CA ILE A 102 7.37 -5.30 -8.46
C ILE A 102 5.92 -5.62 -8.83
N VAL A 103 5.44 -6.79 -8.40
CA VAL A 103 4.07 -7.20 -8.66
C VAL A 103 3.16 -6.65 -7.58
N LEU A 104 2.16 -5.87 -7.94
CA LEU A 104 1.04 -5.57 -7.08
C LEU A 104 0.06 -6.74 -7.09
N HIS A 105 -0.46 -7.11 -5.92
CA HIS A 105 -1.51 -8.12 -5.80
C HIS A 105 -2.54 -7.73 -4.73
N LYS A 106 -3.81 -7.70 -5.14
CA LYS A 106 -4.95 -7.45 -4.24
C LYS A 106 -6.06 -8.48 -4.48
N PRO A 107 -6.34 -9.38 -3.52
CA PRO A 107 -7.50 -10.25 -3.58
C PRO A 107 -8.79 -9.47 -3.29
N TRP A 108 -9.90 -9.93 -3.87
CA TRP A 108 -11.23 -9.46 -3.54
C TRP A 108 -11.57 -9.81 -2.09
N ARG A 109 -12.31 -8.93 -1.42
CA ARG A 109 -12.80 -9.13 -0.07
C ARG A 109 -14.22 -8.59 0.04
N ALA A 110 -15.12 -9.39 0.61
CA ALA A 110 -16.52 -9.00 0.80
C ALA A 110 -16.71 -7.71 1.62
N VAL A 111 -15.80 -7.45 2.57
CA VAL A 111 -15.81 -6.24 3.41
C VAL A 111 -15.43 -4.96 2.66
N ALA A 112 -14.86 -5.08 1.46
CA ALA A 112 -14.46 -3.95 0.62
C ALA A 112 -14.77 -4.27 -0.86
N PRO A 113 -16.05 -4.36 -1.23
CA PRO A 113 -16.47 -4.91 -2.52
C PRO A 113 -16.03 -4.06 -3.73
N ARG A 114 -15.76 -2.77 -3.52
CA ARG A 114 -15.30 -1.81 -4.56
C ARG A 114 -13.77 -1.69 -4.63
N ALA A 115 -13.02 -2.40 -3.77
CA ALA A 115 -11.57 -2.21 -3.69
C ALA A 115 -10.87 -2.54 -5.00
N LEU A 116 -11.26 -3.61 -5.70
CA LEU A 116 -10.62 -3.98 -6.96
C LEU A 116 -10.95 -2.98 -8.08
N ASP A 117 -12.20 -2.51 -8.16
CA ASP A 117 -12.61 -1.52 -9.16
C ASP A 117 -11.91 -0.18 -8.97
N ALA A 118 -11.85 0.29 -7.72
CA ALA A 118 -11.14 1.52 -7.40
C ALA A 118 -9.63 1.38 -7.65
N LEU A 119 -9.05 0.24 -7.32
CA LEU A 119 -7.65 -0.04 -7.59
C LEU A 119 -7.36 -0.06 -9.11
N ALA A 120 -8.20 -0.73 -9.90
CA ALA A 120 -8.10 -0.75 -11.36
C ALA A 120 -8.19 0.67 -11.93
N ALA A 121 -9.19 1.45 -11.51
CA ALA A 121 -9.37 2.83 -11.97
C ALA A 121 -8.17 3.72 -11.65
N ALA A 122 -7.59 3.60 -10.44
CA ALA A 122 -6.39 4.34 -10.05
C ALA A 122 -5.19 3.98 -10.92
N LEU A 123 -4.92 2.68 -11.08
CA LEU A 123 -3.80 2.18 -11.87
C LEU A 123 -3.93 2.53 -13.36
N SER A 124 -5.16 2.59 -13.88
CA SER A 124 -5.45 3.04 -15.25
C SER A 124 -5.41 4.56 -15.43
N GLY A 125 -5.07 5.33 -14.39
CA GLY A 125 -4.89 6.78 -14.49
C GLY A 125 -6.17 7.60 -14.40
N THR A 126 -7.30 7.03 -13.96
CA THR A 126 -8.59 7.74 -13.82
C THR A 126 -8.49 9.00 -12.96
N TRP A 127 -7.58 9.00 -11.98
CA TRP A 127 -7.31 10.12 -11.10
C TRP A 127 -5.87 10.63 -11.24
N GLY A 128 -5.35 10.62 -12.46
CA GLY A 128 -3.96 10.99 -12.74
C GLY A 128 -2.97 9.85 -12.50
N PRO A 129 -1.69 10.06 -12.84
CA PRO A 129 -0.66 9.02 -12.73
C PRO A 129 -0.44 8.64 -11.26
N VAL A 130 -0.27 7.33 -11.03
CA VAL A 130 0.10 6.82 -9.71
C VAL A 130 1.56 7.19 -9.44
N ARG A 131 1.79 8.05 -8.45
CA ARG A 131 3.15 8.48 -8.06
C ARG A 131 3.75 7.57 -7.01
N CYS A 132 2.94 7.12 -6.06
CA CYS A 132 3.39 6.26 -4.98
C CYS A 132 2.31 5.27 -4.56
N ILE A 133 2.73 4.09 -4.12
CA ILE A 133 1.85 3.07 -3.53
C ILE A 133 2.40 2.66 -2.17
N SER A 134 1.57 2.81 -1.14
CA SER A 134 1.84 2.24 0.18
C SER A 134 1.31 0.81 0.26
N GLY A 135 2.04 -0.06 0.92
CA GLY A 135 1.64 -1.46 1.05
C GLY A 135 2.61 -2.29 1.86
N GLU A 136 2.19 -3.51 2.18
CA GLU A 136 3.09 -4.53 2.70
C GLU A 136 3.87 -5.13 1.52
N ILE A 137 5.19 -5.01 1.54
CA ILE A 137 6.07 -5.63 0.54
C ILE A 137 6.52 -6.98 1.06
N ARG A 138 6.54 -7.98 0.19
CA ARG A 138 7.07 -9.32 0.46
C ARG A 138 8.03 -9.71 -0.66
N ARG A 139 9.08 -10.46 -0.32
CA ARG A 139 10.00 -11.04 -1.30
C ARG A 139 9.64 -12.52 -1.51
N HIS A 140 9.50 -12.92 -2.76
CA HIS A 140 9.35 -14.30 -3.18
C HIS A 140 10.53 -14.69 -4.09
N LEU A 141 10.65 -15.97 -4.44
CA LEU A 141 11.72 -16.48 -5.31
C LEU A 141 11.82 -15.79 -6.68
N GLY A 142 10.79 -15.04 -7.10
CA GLY A 142 10.70 -14.35 -8.38
C GLY A 142 10.60 -12.83 -8.29
N GLY A 143 10.99 -12.22 -7.17
CA GLY A 143 10.99 -10.77 -7.00
C GLY A 143 10.19 -10.29 -5.80
N PHE A 144 9.70 -9.06 -5.88
CA PHE A 144 8.86 -8.47 -4.86
C PHE A 144 7.38 -8.51 -5.24
N GLU A 145 6.53 -8.66 -4.23
CA GLU A 145 5.09 -8.47 -4.31
C GLU A 145 4.67 -7.40 -3.30
N ILE A 146 3.80 -6.46 -3.69
CA ILE A 146 3.19 -5.47 -2.80
C ILE A 146 1.69 -5.72 -2.66
N ALA A 147 1.23 -5.85 -1.41
CA ALA A 147 -0.18 -5.83 -1.06
C ALA A 147 -0.60 -4.38 -0.76
N PRO A 148 -1.34 -3.71 -1.67
CA PRO A 148 -1.55 -2.27 -1.59
C PRO A 148 -2.52 -1.91 -0.47
N LEU A 149 -2.16 -0.85 0.26
CA LEU A 149 -2.97 -0.20 1.29
C LEU A 149 -3.57 1.11 0.75
N ALA A 150 -2.78 1.92 0.06
CA ALA A 150 -3.25 3.19 -0.52
C ALA A 150 -2.34 3.66 -1.67
N LEU A 151 -2.92 4.38 -2.63
CA LEU A 151 -2.28 4.90 -3.83
C LEU A 151 -2.35 6.42 -3.84
N ALA A 152 -1.22 7.07 -4.09
CA ALA A 152 -1.14 8.51 -4.27
C ALA A 152 -1.16 8.85 -5.76
N CYS A 153 -2.32 9.26 -6.25
CA CYS A 153 -2.53 9.89 -7.55
C CYS A 153 -2.85 11.39 -7.31
N ASP A 154 -3.63 12.05 -8.17
CA ASP A 154 -4.11 13.42 -7.92
C ASP A 154 -5.01 13.51 -6.68
N ARG A 155 -5.56 12.37 -6.26
CA ARG A 155 -6.11 12.13 -4.92
C ARG A 155 -5.46 10.92 -4.28
N LEU A 156 -5.56 10.83 -2.96
CA LEU A 156 -5.30 9.60 -2.24
C LEU A 156 -6.47 8.63 -2.45
N VAL A 157 -6.16 7.42 -2.92
CA VAL A 157 -7.12 6.32 -3.04
C VAL A 157 -6.76 5.27 -1.99
N VAL A 158 -7.73 4.92 -1.15
CA VAL A 158 -7.58 3.83 -0.17
C VAL A 158 -8.57 2.75 -0.58
N PRO A 159 -8.17 1.74 -1.38
CA PRO A 159 -9.11 0.82 -2.03
C PRO A 159 -10.12 0.20 -1.06
N ASP A 160 -9.67 -0.17 0.15
CA ASP A 160 -10.51 -0.82 1.15
C ASP A 160 -11.55 0.12 1.81
N LEU A 161 -11.43 1.44 1.61
CA LEU A 161 -12.33 2.47 2.14
C LEU A 161 -13.18 3.14 1.04
N GLU A 162 -12.99 2.79 -0.23
CA GLU A 162 -13.77 3.40 -1.31
C GLU A 162 -15.23 2.93 -1.23
N THR A 163 -16.14 3.88 -1.07
CA THR A 163 -17.57 3.65 -0.90
C THR A 163 -18.34 3.80 -2.22
N GLY A 164 -19.36 2.95 -2.42
CA GLY A 164 -20.28 3.03 -3.55
C GLY A 164 -21.06 1.72 -3.71
N ALA A 165 -22.22 1.76 -4.37
CA ALA A 165 -22.96 0.55 -4.70
C ALA A 165 -22.12 -0.32 -5.67
N PHE A 166 -21.99 -1.61 -5.38
CA PHE A 166 -21.50 -2.56 -6.38
C PHE A 166 -22.60 -2.75 -7.42
N GLU A 167 -22.47 -2.13 -8.59
CA GLU A 167 -23.33 -2.42 -9.72
C GLU A 167 -22.76 -3.66 -10.41
N ALA A 168 -23.38 -4.82 -10.13
CA ALA A 168 -23.00 -6.05 -10.81
C ALA A 168 -23.21 -5.88 -12.32
N PRO A 169 -22.26 -6.31 -13.17
CA PRO A 169 -22.48 -6.30 -14.61
C PRO A 169 -23.73 -7.15 -14.89
N ARG A 170 -24.75 -6.54 -15.49
CA ARG A 170 -25.92 -7.27 -15.99
C ARG A 170 -25.43 -8.17 -17.13
N LEU A 171 -25.42 -9.47 -16.90
CA LEU A 171 -25.18 -10.45 -17.96
C LEU A 171 -26.28 -10.27 -19.00
N ALA A 172 -25.91 -9.83 -20.21
CA ALA A 172 -26.83 -9.83 -21.34
C ALA A 172 -27.25 -11.29 -21.59
N THR A 173 -28.54 -11.55 -21.48
CA THR A 173 -29.17 -12.85 -21.73
C THR A 173 -29.51 -12.97 -23.19
#